data_AF-A0A8H7J9N0-F1
#
_entry.id   AF-A0A8H7J9N0-F1
#
_cell.length_a   1.000
_cell.length_b   1.000
_cell.length_c   1.000
_cell.angle_alpha   90.00
_cell.angle_beta   90.00
_cell.angle_gamma   90.00
#
_symmetry.space_group_name_H-M   'P 1'
#
loop_
_entity.id
_entity.type
_entity.pdbx_description
1 polymer ?
#
loop_
_entity_poly.entity_id
_entity_poly.type
_entity_poly.pdbx_seq_one_letter_code
_entity_poly.pdbx_strand_id
1 'polypeptide(L)'
;MTKRKIVPFLAFAATVSIFIFFFFFSGETAHKTWEGLPQHIGLGEHIGNSHAHEVSSGGQQEPDYANWNPKPDFKAGSALPAGHNYTSTLVIARTKEEDVEWLKREIPDQETAIYVVDDPSAPLHPPKNKGHEVMVYLTYIIDHYDNLSDVTMFNHAHQLAWHNDDLLGHDAAKMITRLSHPRVWREGFVNMRCSWYPGCPDWMHPGETAQNDFKQEEVLLAKSWSELFPLDEIPSVLAQPCCAQFALSRERIQAKSHAQYVWYREWLFQTKIPDQLSGRVWEYVWQFVFTGQPVFCPSESVCFCDQYGTCFGGSEEFDKFKGLKNELADRERDLREWEDRGKEIEKAKEEEDDEKLMDLKEPEPGKDREYQAEIDRLRPIVDRLLAEAEVRGKDPRNRAKEAGREWREGAGF
;
A
#
# COMPACT_ATOMS: atom_id res chain seq x y z
N MET A 1 56.39 -23.57 -20.54
CA MET A 1 55.28 -22.95 -19.77
C MET A 1 53.96 -23.44 -20.36
N THR A 2 53.12 -24.02 -19.52
CA THR A 2 52.11 -25.03 -19.87
C THR A 2 50.79 -24.43 -20.35
N LYS A 3 50.28 -24.92 -21.50
CA LYS A 3 48.98 -24.60 -22.12
C LYS A 3 47.74 -24.81 -21.23
N ARG A 4 47.91 -25.30 -19.99
CA ARG A 4 46.85 -25.58 -19.01
C ARG A 4 46.39 -24.36 -18.20
N LYS A 5 47.10 -23.22 -18.24
CA LYS A 5 46.72 -22.00 -17.49
C LYS A 5 46.00 -20.93 -18.33
N ILE A 6 45.89 -21.12 -19.65
CA ILE A 6 45.32 -20.11 -20.57
C ILE A 6 43.80 -20.32 -20.77
N VAL A 7 43.34 -21.56 -20.69
CA VAL A 7 41.93 -21.95 -20.88
C VAL A 7 40.96 -21.27 -19.90
N PRO A 8 41.22 -21.23 -18.57
CA PRO A 8 40.28 -20.57 -17.65
C PRO A 8 40.23 -19.04 -17.83
N PHE A 9 41.33 -18.41 -18.26
CA PHE A 9 41.38 -16.97 -18.54
C PHE A 9 40.58 -16.59 -19.80
N LEU A 10 40.66 -17.42 -20.85
CA LEU A 10 39.86 -17.20 -22.06
C LEU A 10 38.37 -17.44 -21.82
N ALA A 11 38.00 -18.42 -20.99
CA ALA A 11 36.61 -18.65 -20.60
C ALA A 11 36.04 -17.48 -19.80
N PHE A 12 36.80 -16.95 -18.84
CA PHE A 12 36.39 -15.77 -18.05
C PHE A 12 36.25 -14.51 -18.92
N ALA A 13 37.19 -14.27 -19.84
CA ALA A 13 37.11 -13.15 -20.78
C ALA A 13 35.88 -13.27 -21.70
N ALA A 14 35.57 -14.47 -22.20
CA ALA A 14 34.38 -14.70 -23.03
C ALA A 14 33.07 -14.46 -22.25
N THR A 15 32.98 -14.90 -20.99
CA THR A 15 31.80 -14.66 -20.15
C THR A 15 31.60 -13.18 -19.84
N VAL A 16 32.68 -12.43 -19.57
CA VAL A 16 32.61 -11.00 -19.33
C VAL A 16 32.22 -10.24 -20.60
N SER A 17 32.75 -10.61 -21.76
CA SER A 17 32.35 -10.01 -23.04
C SER A 17 30.89 -10.30 -23.39
N ILE A 18 30.38 -11.49 -23.11
CA ILE A 18 28.95 -11.82 -23.30
C ILE A 18 28.08 -11.00 -22.34
N PHE A 19 28.48 -10.88 -21.06
CA PHE A 19 27.74 -10.07 -20.09
C PHE A 19 27.70 -8.59 -20.48
N ILE A 20 28.83 -8.03 -20.94
CA ILE A 20 28.91 -6.65 -21.42
C ILE A 20 28.03 -6.48 -22.67
N PHE A 21 28.07 -7.41 -23.62
CA PHE A 21 27.25 -7.36 -24.82
C PHE A 21 25.75 -7.43 -24.49
N PHE A 22 25.34 -8.29 -23.56
CA PHE A 22 23.96 -8.33 -23.05
C PHE A 22 23.57 -7.05 -22.32
N PHE A 23 24.45 -6.46 -21.50
CA PHE A 23 24.16 -5.21 -20.79
C PHE A 23 23.96 -4.03 -21.77
N PHE A 24 24.83 -3.90 -22.77
CA PHE A 24 24.72 -2.83 -23.77
C PHE A 24 23.55 -3.04 -24.74
N PHE A 25 23.26 -4.27 -25.19
CA PHE A 25 22.10 -4.54 -26.04
C PHE A 25 20.76 -4.47 -25.30
N SER A 26 20.71 -4.81 -24.01
CA SER A 26 19.50 -4.63 -23.17
C SER A 26 19.20 -3.15 -22.93
N GLY A 27 20.23 -2.32 -22.75
CA GLY A 27 20.11 -0.86 -22.68
C GLY A 27 19.65 -0.23 -24.00
N GLU A 28 20.22 -0.65 -25.13
CA GLU A 28 19.82 -0.13 -26.45
C GLU A 28 18.40 -0.56 -26.88
N THR A 29 17.99 -1.79 -26.58
CA THR A 29 16.63 -2.26 -26.90
C THR A 29 15.58 -1.57 -26.03
N ALA A 30 15.87 -1.32 -24.75
CA ALA A 30 15.02 -0.48 -23.91
C ALA A 30 14.87 0.93 -24.52
N HIS A 31 15.97 1.56 -24.90
CA HIS A 31 15.95 2.91 -25.51
C HIS A 31 15.22 2.95 -26.87
N LYS A 32 15.39 1.92 -27.72
CA LYS A 32 14.73 1.82 -29.04
C LYS A 32 13.23 1.52 -28.94
N THR A 33 12.78 0.91 -27.86
CA THR A 33 11.34 0.67 -27.62
C THR A 33 10.61 1.98 -27.31
N TRP A 34 11.33 2.98 -26.76
CA TRP A 34 10.77 4.28 -26.41
C TRP A 34 10.62 5.21 -27.61
N GLU A 35 11.55 5.17 -28.57
CA GLU A 35 11.49 6.00 -29.80
C GLU A 35 10.36 5.59 -30.76
N GLY A 36 9.84 4.37 -30.64
CA GLY A 36 8.79 3.83 -31.50
C GLY A 36 7.35 4.00 -30.98
N LEU A 37 7.17 4.55 -29.77
CA LEU A 37 5.84 4.79 -29.21
C LEU A 37 5.25 6.06 -29.86
N PRO A 38 4.04 6.02 -30.44
CA PRO A 38 3.39 7.21 -30.99
C PRO A 38 3.27 8.29 -29.90
N GLN A 39 3.81 9.49 -30.15
CA GLN A 39 3.76 10.65 -29.24
C GLN A 39 2.34 11.24 -29.01
N HIS A 40 1.27 10.50 -29.34
CA HIS A 40 -0.10 10.98 -29.18
C HIS A 40 -0.65 10.78 -27.74
N ILE A 41 0.12 10.18 -26.84
CA ILE A 41 -0.20 10.10 -25.40
C ILE A 41 0.72 11.11 -24.71
N GLY A 42 0.14 12.18 -24.16
CA GLY A 42 0.86 13.31 -23.57
C GLY A 42 1.90 12.88 -22.55
N LEU A 43 3.16 12.88 -22.95
CA LEU A 43 4.29 12.88 -22.04
C LEU A 43 4.46 14.32 -21.60
N GLY A 44 4.10 14.61 -20.35
CA GLY A 44 4.20 15.94 -19.74
C GLY A 44 5.48 16.69 -20.10
N GLU A 45 5.37 18.02 -20.17
CA GLU A 45 6.39 18.93 -20.70
C GLU A 45 7.81 18.63 -20.17
N HIS A 46 8.69 18.15 -21.06
CA HIS A 46 10.03 18.71 -21.27
C HIS A 46 10.79 17.99 -22.41
N ILE A 47 11.07 18.75 -23.48
CA ILE A 47 12.35 18.94 -24.20
C ILE A 47 12.02 19.25 -25.67
N GLY A 48 12.34 20.49 -26.06
CA GLY A 48 12.11 20.98 -27.41
C GLY A 48 13.00 20.31 -28.45
N ASN A 49 12.42 20.03 -29.61
CA ASN A 49 12.99 20.53 -30.86
C ASN A 49 11.89 20.56 -31.92
N SER A 50 11.61 21.78 -32.37
CA SER A 50 10.71 22.10 -33.47
C SER A 50 11.28 21.60 -34.80
N HIS A 51 10.72 20.51 -35.33
CA HIS A 51 10.70 20.24 -36.77
C HIS A 51 9.39 19.55 -37.14
N ALA A 52 8.37 20.36 -37.40
CA ALA A 52 7.16 19.91 -38.07
C ALA A 52 7.51 19.53 -39.51
N HIS A 53 7.40 18.24 -39.84
CA HIS A 53 7.34 17.80 -41.22
C HIS A 53 5.91 18.01 -41.73
N GLU A 54 5.73 19.00 -42.61
CA GLU A 54 4.53 19.14 -43.42
C GLU A 54 4.36 17.91 -44.32
N VAL A 55 3.30 17.13 -44.09
CA VAL A 55 2.75 16.21 -45.09
C VAL A 55 1.26 16.53 -45.22
N SER A 56 0.92 17.23 -46.30
CA SER A 56 -0.44 17.40 -46.79
C SER A 56 -0.83 16.16 -47.60
N SER A 57 -1.90 15.45 -47.19
CA SER A 57 -3.08 15.16 -48.03
C SER A 57 -3.90 13.98 -47.50
N GLY A 58 -5.23 14.15 -47.48
CA GLY A 58 -6.22 13.07 -47.34
C GLY A 58 -7.04 13.14 -46.06
N GLY A 59 -8.12 13.92 -46.08
CA GLY A 59 -9.06 14.03 -44.97
C GLY A 59 -9.78 12.70 -44.68
N GLN A 60 -9.27 11.97 -43.70
CA GLN A 60 -10.10 11.40 -42.65
C GLN A 60 -9.78 12.22 -41.40
N GLN A 61 -10.78 12.91 -40.87
CA GLN A 61 -10.66 13.50 -39.54
C GLN A 61 -10.44 12.31 -38.61
N GLU A 62 -9.22 12.14 -38.09
CA GLU A 62 -8.97 11.14 -37.07
C GLU A 62 -10.04 11.32 -35.98
N PRO A 63 -10.69 10.23 -35.51
CA PRO A 63 -11.59 10.32 -34.38
C PRO A 63 -10.91 11.11 -33.28
N ASP A 64 -11.64 12.03 -32.63
CA ASP A 64 -11.12 12.74 -31.47
C ASP A 64 -10.89 11.74 -30.33
N TYR A 65 -9.71 11.13 -30.34
CA TYR A 65 -9.30 10.13 -29.35
C TYR A 65 -9.08 10.76 -27.98
N ALA A 66 -8.95 12.09 -27.88
CA ALA A 66 -8.82 12.79 -26.60
C ALA A 66 -10.07 12.60 -25.72
N ASN A 67 -11.24 12.39 -26.34
CA ASN A 67 -12.51 12.14 -25.66
C ASN A 67 -12.95 10.66 -25.67
N TRP A 68 -12.11 9.73 -26.16
CA TRP A 68 -12.45 8.30 -26.25
C TRP A 68 -12.11 7.49 -25.00
N ASN A 69 -11.47 8.08 -23.98
CA ASN A 69 -11.23 7.40 -22.71
C ASN A 69 -12.45 7.57 -21.77
N PRO A 70 -13.42 6.63 -21.72
CA PRO A 70 -14.50 6.69 -20.75
C PRO A 70 -13.92 6.53 -19.35
N LYS A 71 -13.69 7.66 -18.67
CA LYS A 71 -13.26 7.65 -17.28
C LYS A 71 -14.42 7.16 -16.41
N PRO A 72 -14.20 6.15 -15.54
CA PRO A 72 -15.20 5.76 -14.57
C PRO A 72 -15.61 6.98 -13.74
N ASP A 73 -16.91 7.25 -13.67
CA ASP A 73 -17.46 8.33 -12.88
C ASP A 73 -17.59 7.86 -11.43
N PHE A 74 -16.52 8.09 -10.67
CA PHE A 74 -16.38 7.68 -9.29
C PHE A 74 -17.19 8.58 -8.34
N LYS A 75 -18.51 8.39 -8.33
CA LYS A 75 -19.41 9.09 -7.41
C LYS A 75 -19.35 8.51 -6.01
N ALA A 76 -19.67 9.35 -5.04
CA ALA A 76 -19.99 8.91 -3.69
C ALA A 76 -21.14 7.88 -3.73
N GLY A 77 -21.09 6.90 -2.83
CA GLY A 77 -22.08 5.83 -2.79
C GLY A 77 -23.49 6.36 -2.54
N SER A 78 -24.49 5.64 -3.06
CA SER A 78 -25.89 5.99 -2.91
C SER A 78 -26.34 5.95 -1.44
N ALA A 79 -27.22 6.85 -1.00
CA ALA A 79 -27.66 6.82 0.39
C ALA A 79 -28.51 5.56 0.66
N LEU A 80 -28.03 4.67 1.53
CA LEU A 80 -28.83 3.56 2.03
C LEU A 80 -29.79 4.01 3.16
N PRO A 81 -30.88 3.28 3.41
CA PRO A 81 -31.83 3.62 4.46
C PRO A 81 -31.19 3.67 5.85
N ALA A 82 -31.76 4.51 6.73
CA ALA A 82 -31.37 4.56 8.13
C ALA A 82 -31.48 3.18 8.79
N GLY A 83 -30.41 2.72 9.45
CA GLY A 83 -30.39 1.41 10.11
C GLY A 83 -30.21 0.22 9.16
N HIS A 84 -29.82 0.45 7.90
CA HIS A 84 -29.42 -0.63 6.99
C HIS A 84 -28.34 -1.51 7.63
N ASN A 85 -28.56 -2.82 7.59
CA ASN A 85 -27.58 -3.78 8.07
C ASN A 85 -26.62 -4.14 6.92
N TYR A 86 -25.46 -3.49 6.91
CA TYR A 86 -24.45 -3.70 5.88
C TYR A 86 -23.95 -5.15 5.91
N THR A 87 -24.04 -5.83 4.77
CA THR A 87 -23.34 -7.10 4.56
C THR A 87 -21.87 -6.84 4.27
N SER A 88 -20.98 -7.67 4.81
CA SER A 88 -19.54 -7.57 4.56
C SER A 88 -18.90 -8.91 4.27
N THR A 89 -17.90 -8.95 3.39
CA THR A 89 -17.01 -10.10 3.19
C THR A 89 -15.55 -9.69 3.41
N LEU A 90 -14.81 -10.48 4.18
CA LEU A 90 -13.37 -10.34 4.38
C LEU A 90 -12.60 -11.29 3.46
N VAL A 91 -11.83 -10.74 2.53
CA VAL A 91 -11.02 -11.48 1.57
C VAL A 91 -9.58 -11.52 2.08
N ILE A 92 -9.05 -12.73 2.26
CA ILE A 92 -7.68 -12.96 2.72
C ILE A 92 -6.97 -13.86 1.74
N ALA A 93 -5.79 -13.42 1.30
CA ALA A 93 -4.80 -14.28 0.66
C ALA A 93 -3.86 -14.84 1.73
N ARG A 94 -3.62 -16.15 1.69
CA ARG A 94 -2.64 -16.80 2.57
C ARG A 94 -1.92 -17.96 1.90
N THR A 95 -0.80 -18.35 2.46
CA THR A 95 -0.15 -19.64 2.25
C THR A 95 -0.69 -20.69 3.23
N LYS A 96 -0.32 -21.96 3.05
CA LYS A 96 -0.66 -23.03 4.00
C LYS A 96 -0.13 -22.77 5.41
N GLU A 97 1.05 -22.16 5.50
CA GLU A 97 1.79 -21.97 6.75
C GLU A 97 1.29 -20.77 7.57
N GLU A 98 0.66 -19.79 6.92
CA GLU A 98 0.09 -18.63 7.60
C GLU A 98 -1.16 -19.00 8.41
N ASP A 99 -1.10 -18.72 9.72
CA ASP A 99 -2.19 -18.98 10.65
C ASP A 99 -3.29 -17.91 10.57
N VAL A 100 -4.52 -18.35 10.33
CA VAL A 100 -5.73 -17.52 10.29
C VAL A 100 -6.79 -18.00 11.28
N GLU A 101 -6.44 -18.90 12.22
CA GLU A 101 -7.39 -19.39 13.24
C GLU A 101 -7.88 -18.27 14.18
N TRP A 102 -7.13 -17.16 14.27
CA TRP A 102 -7.56 -15.97 15.00
C TRP A 102 -8.90 -15.41 14.49
N LEU A 103 -9.23 -15.58 13.20
CA LEU A 103 -10.51 -15.10 12.64
C LEU A 103 -11.70 -15.71 13.39
N LYS A 104 -11.65 -17.02 13.67
CA LYS A 104 -12.72 -17.72 14.40
C LYS A 104 -12.79 -17.30 15.86
N ARG A 105 -11.69 -16.82 16.44
CA ARG A 105 -11.60 -16.41 17.84
C ARG A 105 -12.07 -14.97 18.03
N GLU A 106 -11.61 -14.07 17.18
CA GLU A 106 -11.80 -12.62 17.35
C GLU A 106 -13.02 -12.09 16.58
N ILE A 107 -13.34 -12.68 15.41
CA ILE A 107 -14.42 -12.22 14.51
C ILE A 107 -15.23 -13.39 13.93
N PRO A 108 -15.82 -14.26 14.77
CA PRO A 108 -16.50 -15.49 14.32
C PRO A 108 -17.69 -15.26 13.38
N ASP A 109 -18.34 -14.10 13.47
CA ASP A 109 -19.53 -13.76 12.70
C ASP A 109 -19.21 -13.05 11.37
N GLN A 110 -17.94 -12.72 11.11
CA GLN A 110 -17.53 -12.05 9.88
C GLN A 110 -17.43 -13.09 8.74
N GLU A 111 -18.21 -12.91 7.67
CA GLU A 111 -18.08 -13.74 6.47
C GLU A 111 -16.69 -13.57 5.86
N THR A 112 -16.06 -14.69 5.47
CA THR A 112 -14.68 -14.71 4.96
C THR A 112 -14.55 -15.46 3.64
N ALA A 113 -13.74 -14.95 2.73
CA ALA A 113 -13.24 -15.65 1.55
C ALA A 113 -11.72 -15.82 1.67
N ILE A 114 -11.28 -16.98 2.19
CA ILE A 114 -9.87 -17.26 2.48
C ILE A 114 -9.29 -18.11 1.34
N TYR A 115 -8.43 -17.51 0.53
CA TYR A 115 -7.73 -18.17 -0.57
C TYR A 115 -6.38 -18.71 -0.11
N VAL A 116 -6.08 -19.97 -0.46
CA VAL A 116 -4.77 -20.60 -0.19
C VAL A 116 -3.97 -20.64 -1.48
N VAL A 117 -2.94 -19.80 -1.59
CA VAL A 117 -2.25 -19.51 -2.86
C VAL A 117 -1.29 -20.60 -3.31
N ASP A 118 -0.80 -21.43 -2.38
CA ASP A 118 0.15 -22.53 -2.58
C ASP A 118 -0.51 -23.91 -2.43
N ASP A 119 -1.84 -23.98 -2.47
CA ASP A 119 -2.62 -25.22 -2.45
C ASP A 119 -3.63 -25.33 -3.60
N PRO A 120 -3.29 -26.01 -4.71
CA PRO A 120 -4.24 -26.23 -5.80
C PRO A 120 -5.48 -27.05 -5.41
N SER A 121 -5.46 -27.72 -4.26
CA SER A 121 -6.60 -28.50 -3.75
C SER A 121 -7.49 -27.72 -2.78
N ALA A 122 -7.11 -26.49 -2.41
CA ALA A 122 -7.91 -25.68 -1.51
C ALA A 122 -9.26 -25.29 -2.16
N PRO A 123 -10.35 -25.21 -1.38
CA PRO A 123 -11.66 -24.81 -1.90
C PRO A 123 -11.65 -23.46 -2.62
N LEU A 124 -10.88 -22.50 -2.10
CA LEU A 124 -10.59 -21.22 -2.73
C LEU A 124 -9.09 -21.17 -3.03
N HIS A 125 -8.75 -21.22 -4.32
CA HIS A 125 -7.39 -21.16 -4.82
C HIS A 125 -7.36 -20.21 -6.03
N PRO A 126 -6.42 -19.23 -6.09
CA PRO A 126 -6.31 -18.38 -7.26
C PRO A 126 -5.84 -19.20 -8.48
N PRO A 127 -6.10 -18.74 -9.71
CA PRO A 127 -5.68 -19.43 -10.93
C PRO A 127 -4.14 -19.57 -11.07
N LYS A 128 -3.35 -18.77 -10.34
CA LYS A 128 -1.90 -18.84 -10.28
C LYS A 128 -1.38 -18.14 -9.02
N ASN A 129 -0.32 -18.65 -8.41
CA ASN A 129 0.39 -17.93 -7.35
C ASN A 129 1.34 -16.89 -7.98
N LYS A 130 0.87 -15.66 -8.21
CA LYS A 130 1.62 -14.55 -8.81
C LYS A 130 1.06 -13.20 -8.35
N GLY A 131 1.90 -12.23 -8.06
CA GLY A 131 1.53 -10.92 -7.53
C GLY A 131 1.08 -10.95 -6.08
N HIS A 132 1.47 -11.95 -5.28
CA HIS A 132 0.98 -12.12 -3.91
C HIS A 132 -0.56 -12.02 -3.81
N GLU A 133 -1.09 -11.16 -2.93
CA GLU A 133 -2.51 -10.97 -2.68
C GLU A 133 -3.30 -10.43 -3.88
N VAL A 134 -2.62 -9.78 -4.84
CA VAL A 134 -3.25 -9.15 -6.00
C VAL A 134 -4.06 -10.14 -6.83
N MET A 135 -3.50 -11.33 -7.09
CA MET A 135 -4.22 -12.35 -7.86
C MET A 135 -5.47 -12.82 -7.13
N VAL A 136 -5.40 -12.96 -5.81
CA VAL A 136 -6.55 -13.33 -4.98
C VAL A 136 -7.61 -12.24 -5.04
N TYR A 137 -7.22 -10.98 -4.84
CA TYR A 137 -8.17 -9.86 -4.81
C TYR A 137 -8.88 -9.69 -6.15
N LEU A 138 -8.14 -9.73 -7.26
CA LEU A 138 -8.72 -9.69 -8.61
C LEU A 138 -9.61 -10.91 -8.88
N THR A 139 -9.19 -12.10 -8.47
CA THR A 139 -9.99 -13.33 -8.66
C THR A 139 -11.29 -13.27 -7.89
N TYR A 140 -11.28 -12.84 -6.62
CA TYR A 140 -12.50 -12.64 -5.86
C TYR A 140 -13.44 -11.64 -6.54
N ILE A 141 -12.93 -10.47 -6.96
CA ILE A 141 -13.75 -9.46 -7.63
C ILE A 141 -14.39 -10.02 -8.90
N ILE A 142 -13.63 -10.77 -9.71
CA ILE A 142 -14.10 -11.37 -10.97
C ILE A 142 -15.18 -12.42 -10.67
N ASP A 143 -14.90 -13.38 -9.79
CA ASP A 143 -15.76 -14.53 -9.54
C ASP A 143 -17.07 -14.15 -8.82
N HIS A 144 -17.05 -13.05 -8.06
CA HIS A 144 -18.19 -12.58 -7.26
C HIS A 144 -18.83 -11.29 -7.78
N TYR A 145 -18.43 -10.77 -8.95
CA TYR A 145 -18.79 -9.43 -9.45
C TYR A 145 -20.30 -9.09 -9.37
N ASP A 146 -21.15 -10.07 -9.67
CA ASP A 146 -22.62 -9.92 -9.65
C ASP A 146 -23.27 -10.22 -8.28
N ASN A 147 -22.51 -10.74 -7.31
CA ASN A 147 -22.99 -11.18 -6.00
C ASN A 147 -22.11 -10.66 -4.84
N LEU A 148 -21.61 -9.43 -4.95
CA LEU A 148 -20.81 -8.78 -3.91
C LEU A 148 -21.64 -8.40 -2.68
N SER A 149 -21.05 -8.53 -1.49
CA SER A 149 -21.55 -7.89 -0.26
C SER A 149 -21.59 -6.37 -0.41
N ASP A 150 -22.31 -5.66 0.47
CA ASP A 150 -22.32 -4.20 0.45
C ASP A 150 -20.90 -3.62 0.62
N VAL A 151 -20.11 -4.25 1.48
CA VAL A 151 -18.70 -3.94 1.71
C VAL A 151 -17.82 -5.18 1.51
N THR A 152 -16.73 -5.05 0.77
CA THR A 152 -15.68 -6.06 0.69
C THR A 152 -14.39 -5.51 1.28
N MET A 153 -13.79 -6.21 2.23
CA MET A 153 -12.52 -5.85 2.86
C MET A 153 -11.43 -6.79 2.34
N PHE A 154 -10.30 -6.23 1.90
CA PHE A 154 -9.15 -6.96 1.43
C PHE A 154 -8.02 -6.74 2.45
N ASN A 155 -7.59 -7.82 3.12
CA ASN A 155 -6.68 -7.73 4.25
C ASN A 155 -5.62 -8.85 4.21
N HIS A 156 -4.45 -8.57 4.78
CA HIS A 156 -3.45 -9.61 4.97
C HIS A 156 -3.86 -10.62 6.06
N ALA A 157 -3.23 -11.78 6.06
CA ALA A 157 -3.59 -12.91 6.93
C ALA A 157 -3.26 -12.68 8.43
N HIS A 158 -2.29 -11.81 8.73
CA HIS A 158 -1.74 -11.65 10.07
C HIS A 158 -2.64 -10.80 10.98
N GLN A 159 -2.97 -11.31 12.18
CA GLN A 159 -3.69 -10.52 13.18
C GLN A 159 -2.83 -9.33 13.65
N LEU A 160 -1.64 -9.60 14.17
CA LEU A 160 -0.73 -8.60 14.73
C LEU A 160 0.41 -8.36 13.75
N ALA A 161 0.50 -7.16 13.19
CA ALA A 161 1.52 -6.86 12.18
C ALA A 161 1.87 -5.37 12.12
N TRP A 162 3.11 -5.08 11.74
CA TRP A 162 3.64 -3.70 11.64
C TRP A 162 2.86 -2.81 10.66
N HIS A 163 2.26 -3.42 9.62
CA HIS A 163 1.50 -2.70 8.59
C HIS A 163 0.09 -2.32 9.04
N ASN A 164 -0.40 -2.87 10.15
CA ASN A 164 -1.65 -2.45 10.79
C ASN A 164 -1.43 -1.17 11.60
N ASP A 165 -2.45 -0.31 11.71
CA ASP A 165 -2.32 0.95 12.43
C ASP A 165 -1.99 0.75 13.92
N ASP A 166 -0.96 1.46 14.37
CA ASP A 166 -0.47 1.40 15.74
C ASP A 166 -1.49 1.94 16.77
N LEU A 167 -2.31 2.91 16.37
CA LEU A 167 -3.42 3.46 17.15
C LEU A 167 -4.52 2.44 17.42
N LEU A 168 -4.57 1.37 16.62
CA LEU A 168 -5.43 0.22 16.82
C LEU A 168 -4.62 -0.98 17.36
N GLY A 169 -3.42 -0.74 17.90
CA GLY A 169 -2.58 -1.75 18.53
C GLY A 169 -1.98 -2.74 17.53
N HIS A 170 -1.78 -2.34 16.27
CA HIS A 170 -1.29 -3.21 15.21
C HIS A 170 -2.18 -4.44 14.95
N ASP A 171 -3.46 -4.37 15.33
CA ASP A 171 -4.38 -5.51 15.38
C ASP A 171 -5.44 -5.43 14.29
N ALA A 172 -5.36 -6.36 13.33
CA ALA A 172 -6.31 -6.48 12.23
C ALA A 172 -7.73 -6.75 12.74
N ALA A 173 -7.90 -7.47 13.85
CA ALA A 173 -9.23 -7.71 14.40
C ALA A 173 -9.91 -6.39 14.81
N LYS A 174 -9.16 -5.46 15.42
CA LYS A 174 -9.67 -4.12 15.75
C LYS A 174 -9.93 -3.29 14.51
N MET A 175 -9.06 -3.35 13.50
CA MET A 175 -9.28 -2.66 12.22
C MET A 175 -10.58 -3.13 11.56
N ILE A 176 -10.79 -4.44 11.44
CA ILE A 176 -11.97 -5.02 10.79
C ILE A 176 -13.25 -4.72 11.59
N THR A 177 -13.25 -4.96 12.89
CA THR A 177 -14.46 -4.80 13.74
C THR A 177 -14.88 -3.35 13.92
N ARG A 178 -13.93 -2.40 13.87
CA ARG A 178 -14.22 -0.97 14.06
C ARG A 178 -14.45 -0.23 12.75
N LEU A 179 -14.19 -0.86 11.59
CA LEU A 179 -14.35 -0.23 10.28
C LEU A 179 -15.80 0.23 10.08
N SER A 180 -16.00 1.52 9.80
CA SER A 180 -17.31 2.07 9.46
C SER A 180 -17.73 1.63 8.06
N HIS A 181 -18.60 0.62 7.96
CA HIS A 181 -19.25 0.24 6.70
C HIS A 181 -19.99 1.42 6.02
N PRO A 182 -20.71 2.32 6.74
CA PRO A 182 -21.29 3.52 6.15
C PRO A 182 -20.26 4.44 5.47
N ARG A 183 -19.07 4.62 6.07
CA ARG A 183 -17.97 5.36 5.43
C ARG A 183 -17.49 4.67 4.17
N VAL A 184 -17.19 3.36 4.24
CA VAL A 184 -16.73 2.59 3.07
C VAL A 184 -17.73 2.73 1.92
N TRP A 185 -19.03 2.62 2.24
CA TRP A 185 -20.09 2.79 1.26
C TRP A 185 -20.10 4.18 0.64
N ARG A 186 -20.06 5.24 1.46
CA ARG A 186 -20.09 6.63 1.02
C ARG A 186 -18.88 7.03 0.18
N GLU A 187 -17.68 6.68 0.61
CA GLU A 187 -16.44 7.01 -0.10
C GLU A 187 -16.19 6.06 -1.30
N GLY A 188 -16.77 4.86 -1.25
CA GLY A 188 -16.60 3.81 -2.24
C GLY A 188 -15.28 3.05 -2.11
N PHE A 189 -14.19 3.73 -1.76
CA PHE A 189 -12.88 3.17 -1.46
C PHE A 189 -12.32 3.82 -0.20
N VAL A 190 -11.81 3.00 0.70
CA VAL A 190 -10.96 3.47 1.80
C VAL A 190 -9.74 2.58 1.91
N ASN A 191 -8.58 3.19 2.11
CA ASN A 191 -7.43 2.46 2.61
C ASN A 191 -7.67 2.13 4.08
N MET A 192 -7.45 0.87 4.48
CA MET A 192 -7.66 0.48 5.88
C MET A 192 -6.58 1.06 6.78
N ARG A 193 -5.44 1.47 6.24
CA ARG A 193 -4.41 2.18 6.98
C ARG A 193 -4.66 3.69 6.93
N CYS A 194 -4.69 4.31 8.11
CA CYS A 194 -4.85 5.75 8.27
C CYS A 194 -3.51 6.48 8.37
N SER A 195 -2.50 5.87 9.00
CA SER A 195 -1.18 6.48 9.14
C SER A 195 -0.53 6.77 7.78
N TRP A 196 0.03 7.96 7.59
CA TRP A 196 0.56 8.38 6.28
C TRP A 196 1.87 7.70 5.88
N TYR A 197 2.79 7.47 6.81
CA TYR A 197 4.08 6.85 6.51
C TYR A 197 4.01 5.34 6.70
N PRO A 198 4.46 4.49 5.76
CA PRO A 198 4.90 4.85 4.42
C PRO A 198 3.72 5.09 3.46
N GLY A 199 3.96 5.88 2.40
CA GLY A 199 3.01 5.99 1.28
C GLY A 199 2.42 7.38 0.99
N CYS A 200 2.33 8.27 1.98
CA CYS A 200 1.79 9.62 1.83
C CYS A 200 2.72 10.72 2.39
N PRO A 201 2.61 11.97 1.90
CA PRO A 201 1.78 12.41 0.77
C PRO A 201 2.47 12.26 -0.60
N ASP A 202 3.76 11.95 -0.60
CA ASP A 202 4.64 11.96 -1.77
C ASP A 202 5.55 10.73 -1.68
N TRP A 203 5.21 9.66 -2.41
CA TRP A 203 5.84 8.36 -2.21
C TRP A 203 6.49 7.79 -3.46
N MET A 204 5.72 7.41 -4.49
CA MET A 204 6.31 6.83 -5.70
C MET A 204 6.32 7.83 -6.83
N HIS A 205 7.43 7.88 -7.56
CA HIS A 205 7.61 8.74 -8.73
C HIS A 205 7.81 7.87 -9.97
N PRO A 206 6.76 7.61 -10.77
CA PRO A 206 6.88 6.74 -11.94
C PRO A 206 7.96 7.14 -12.96
N GLY A 207 8.38 8.40 -12.97
CA GLY A 207 9.47 8.90 -13.81
C GLY A 207 10.89 8.65 -13.26
N GLU A 208 11.02 8.11 -12.05
CA GLU A 208 12.32 7.80 -11.45
C GLU A 208 12.99 6.62 -12.17
N THR A 209 14.31 6.74 -12.37
CA THR A 209 15.13 5.73 -13.07
C THR A 209 16.24 5.18 -12.18
N ALA A 210 16.59 5.87 -11.10
CA ALA A 210 17.54 5.40 -10.12
C ALA A 210 16.91 4.31 -9.24
N GLN A 211 17.63 3.20 -9.06
CA GLN A 211 17.18 2.14 -8.17
C GLN A 211 17.26 2.59 -6.71
N ASN A 212 16.20 2.29 -5.97
CA ASN A 212 16.10 2.51 -4.54
C ASN A 212 15.76 1.18 -3.87
N ASP A 213 16.63 0.71 -2.96
CA ASP A 213 16.45 -0.58 -2.28
C ASP A 213 15.16 -0.64 -1.44
N PHE A 214 14.66 0.51 -0.99
CA PHE A 214 13.40 0.63 -0.26
C PHE A 214 12.17 0.68 -1.18
N LYS A 215 12.34 1.05 -2.45
CA LYS A 215 11.26 1.28 -3.45
C LYS A 215 11.62 0.67 -4.81
N GLN A 216 12.00 -0.61 -4.82
CA GLN A 216 12.52 -1.30 -6.00
C GLN A 216 11.57 -1.31 -7.21
N GLU A 217 10.28 -1.22 -6.96
CA GLU A 217 9.17 -1.16 -7.90
C GLU A 217 9.00 0.22 -8.56
N GLU A 218 9.59 1.29 -8.00
CA GLU A 218 9.40 2.68 -8.49
C GLU A 218 9.83 2.82 -9.95
N VAL A 219 10.99 2.28 -10.30
CA VAL A 219 11.53 2.28 -11.67
C VAL A 219 10.72 1.41 -12.66
N LEU A 220 9.80 0.60 -12.16
CA LEU A 220 8.92 -0.25 -12.98
C LEU A 220 7.55 0.40 -13.22
N LEU A 221 7.22 1.48 -12.50
CA LEU A 221 5.87 2.06 -12.51
C LEU A 221 5.51 2.69 -13.84
N ALA A 222 6.38 3.50 -14.48
CA ALA A 222 6.04 4.12 -15.77
C ALA A 222 5.65 3.07 -16.84
N LYS A 223 6.44 1.99 -16.95
CA LYS A 223 6.13 0.92 -17.88
C LYS A 223 4.84 0.19 -17.50
N SER A 224 4.71 -0.20 -16.23
CA SER A 224 3.54 -0.93 -15.74
C SER A 224 2.26 -0.09 -15.89
N TRP A 225 2.35 1.22 -15.68
CA TRP A 225 1.28 2.18 -15.88
C TRP A 225 0.81 2.21 -17.33
N SER A 226 1.72 2.35 -18.29
CA SER A 226 1.38 2.35 -19.72
C SER A 226 0.73 1.04 -20.18
N GLU A 227 1.01 -0.07 -19.51
CA GLU A 227 0.38 -1.37 -19.78
C GLU A 227 -1.00 -1.51 -19.09
N LEU A 228 -1.13 -1.05 -17.85
CA LEU A 228 -2.36 -1.16 -17.06
C LEU A 228 -3.42 -0.11 -17.46
N PHE A 229 -2.98 1.11 -17.74
CA PHE A 229 -3.78 2.31 -18.01
C PHE A 229 -3.30 3.01 -19.29
N PRO A 230 -3.36 2.34 -20.46
CA PRO A 230 -2.77 2.85 -21.71
C PRO A 230 -3.38 4.17 -22.22
N LEU A 231 -4.52 4.60 -21.66
CA LEU A 231 -5.23 5.82 -22.04
C LEU A 231 -5.12 6.93 -20.99
N ASP A 232 -4.40 6.70 -19.89
CA ASP A 232 -4.20 7.68 -18.83
C ASP A 232 -2.74 8.13 -18.79
N GLU A 233 -2.52 9.43 -18.60
CA GLU A 233 -1.18 10.00 -18.47
C GLU A 233 -0.45 9.38 -17.28
N ILE A 234 0.86 9.17 -17.42
CA ILE A 234 1.71 8.70 -16.33
C ILE A 234 1.79 9.82 -15.29
N PRO A 235 1.35 9.60 -14.04
CA PRO A 235 1.38 10.64 -13.03
C PRO A 235 2.82 10.89 -12.57
N SER A 236 3.09 12.12 -12.13
CA SER A 236 4.38 12.47 -11.53
C SER A 236 4.59 11.82 -10.16
N VAL A 237 3.49 11.62 -9.41
CA VAL A 237 3.49 11.06 -8.06
C VAL A 237 2.33 10.09 -7.91
N LEU A 238 2.58 8.93 -7.32
CA LEU A 238 1.58 8.03 -6.76
C LEU A 238 1.75 7.96 -5.24
N ALA A 239 0.65 8.20 -4.53
CA ALA A 239 0.67 8.21 -3.08
C ALA A 239 -0.66 7.74 -2.49
N GLN A 240 -0.57 6.87 -1.52
CA GLN A 240 -1.61 6.44 -0.60
C GLN A 240 -0.93 5.74 0.58
N PRO A 241 -1.56 5.60 1.76
CA PRO A 241 -1.01 4.75 2.80
C PRO A 241 -0.68 3.35 2.26
N CYS A 242 0.42 2.76 2.71
CA CYS A 242 0.95 1.51 2.16
C CYS A 242 0.02 0.30 2.29
N CYS A 243 0.55 -0.81 1.78
CA CYS A 243 0.32 -2.17 2.28
C CYS A 243 -0.94 -2.87 1.77
N ALA A 244 -1.55 -2.38 0.69
CA ALA A 244 -2.61 -3.10 -0.05
C ALA A 244 -3.77 -3.66 0.81
N GLN A 245 -4.06 -3.03 1.96
CA GLN A 245 -5.23 -3.33 2.79
C GLN A 245 -6.26 -2.23 2.59
N PHE A 246 -7.41 -2.57 2.02
CA PHE A 246 -8.43 -1.60 1.67
C PHE A 246 -9.82 -2.21 1.72
N ALA A 247 -10.83 -1.35 1.82
CA ALA A 247 -12.23 -1.76 1.76
C ALA A 247 -12.95 -1.01 0.65
N LEU A 248 -13.87 -1.72 -0.01
CA LEU A 248 -14.62 -1.26 -1.16
C LEU A 248 -16.11 -1.41 -0.93
N SER A 249 -16.88 -0.45 -1.44
CA SER A 249 -18.31 -0.67 -1.63
C SER A 249 -18.56 -1.50 -2.88
N ARG A 250 -19.67 -2.25 -2.89
CA ARG A 250 -20.16 -2.93 -4.10
C ARG A 250 -20.29 -1.99 -5.28
N GLU A 251 -20.88 -0.81 -5.07
CA GLU A 251 -21.05 0.19 -6.13
C GLU A 251 -19.72 0.64 -6.70
N ARG A 252 -18.68 0.74 -5.86
CA ARG A 252 -17.36 1.13 -6.33
C ARG A 252 -16.70 0.07 -7.19
N ILE A 253 -16.82 -1.21 -6.82
CA ILE A 253 -16.34 -2.32 -7.65
C ILE A 253 -17.10 -2.33 -8.99
N GLN A 254 -18.43 -2.17 -8.95
CA GLN A 254 -19.27 -2.23 -10.14
C GLN A 254 -19.21 -0.97 -11.02
N ALA A 255 -18.57 0.10 -10.56
CA ALA A 255 -18.29 1.29 -11.38
C ALA A 255 -17.32 1.00 -12.53
N LYS A 256 -16.57 -0.10 -12.45
CA LYS A 256 -15.73 -0.64 -13.53
C LYS A 256 -16.33 -1.93 -14.04
N SER A 257 -16.29 -2.14 -15.36
CA SER A 257 -16.81 -3.37 -15.94
C SER A 257 -16.00 -4.60 -15.49
N HIS A 258 -16.67 -5.74 -15.38
CA HIS A 258 -16.02 -7.04 -15.15
C HIS A 258 -14.81 -7.28 -16.08
N ALA A 259 -14.91 -6.88 -17.36
CA ALA A 259 -13.83 -7.02 -18.34
C ALA A 259 -12.56 -6.22 -17.97
N GLN A 260 -12.67 -5.09 -17.29
CA GLN A 260 -11.50 -4.34 -16.80
C GLN A 260 -10.74 -5.11 -15.72
N TYR A 261 -11.45 -5.78 -14.81
CA TYR A 261 -10.79 -6.64 -13.81
C TYR A 261 -10.11 -7.85 -14.44
N VAL A 262 -10.71 -8.43 -15.48
CA VAL A 262 -10.06 -9.49 -16.27
C VAL A 262 -8.80 -8.98 -16.94
N TRP A 263 -8.82 -7.77 -17.53
CA TRP A 263 -7.62 -7.13 -18.11
C TRP A 263 -6.49 -6.96 -17.09
N TYR A 264 -6.82 -6.46 -15.89
CA TYR A 264 -5.87 -6.31 -14.79
C TYR A 264 -5.26 -7.64 -14.36
N ARG A 265 -6.07 -8.71 -14.27
CA ARG A 265 -5.59 -10.04 -13.93
C ARG A 265 -4.71 -10.62 -15.04
N GLU A 266 -5.06 -10.36 -16.29
CA GLU A 266 -4.30 -10.81 -17.45
C GLU A 266 -2.91 -10.18 -17.51
N TRP A 267 -2.78 -8.88 -17.19
CA TRP A 267 -1.49 -8.23 -17.04
C TRP A 267 -0.59 -8.99 -16.05
N LEU A 268 -1.16 -9.44 -14.93
CA LEU A 268 -0.43 -10.18 -13.91
C LEU A 268 0.00 -11.58 -14.36
N PHE A 269 -0.78 -12.24 -15.22
CA PHE A 269 -0.38 -13.51 -15.83
C PHE A 269 0.79 -13.36 -16.82
N GLN A 270 0.74 -12.30 -17.62
CA GLN A 270 1.64 -12.09 -18.76
C GLN A 270 2.94 -11.36 -18.40
N THR A 271 2.92 -10.53 -17.37
CA THR A 271 4.08 -9.73 -16.99
C THR A 271 5.28 -10.60 -16.65
N LYS A 272 6.46 -10.17 -17.13
CA LYS A 272 7.75 -10.79 -16.80
C LYS A 272 8.34 -10.24 -15.49
N ILE A 273 7.68 -9.26 -14.88
CA ILE A 273 8.09 -8.71 -13.58
C ILE A 273 8.01 -9.85 -12.55
N PRO A 274 9.01 -10.04 -11.68
CA PRO A 274 8.98 -11.05 -10.62
C PRO A 274 7.74 -10.92 -9.72
N ASP A 275 7.37 -12.02 -9.07
CA ASP A 275 6.22 -12.12 -8.16
C ASP A 275 6.10 -10.93 -7.19
N GLN A 276 7.12 -10.74 -6.37
CA GLN A 276 7.21 -9.67 -5.38
C GLN A 276 7.07 -8.27 -5.98
N LEU A 277 7.80 -7.95 -7.04
CA LEU A 277 7.77 -6.62 -7.64
C LEU A 277 6.44 -6.32 -8.34
N SER A 278 5.80 -7.32 -8.95
CA SER A 278 4.48 -7.13 -9.55
C SER A 278 3.40 -6.87 -8.49
N GLY A 279 3.51 -7.51 -7.32
CA GLY A 279 2.64 -7.21 -6.18
C GLY A 279 2.83 -5.79 -5.66
N ARG A 280 4.10 -5.36 -5.51
CA ARG A 280 4.44 -4.00 -5.07
C ARG A 280 4.01 -2.90 -6.05
N VAL A 281 4.05 -3.16 -7.37
CA VAL A 281 3.44 -2.23 -8.35
C VAL A 281 1.96 -2.04 -8.06
N TRP A 282 1.24 -3.13 -7.78
CA TRP A 282 -0.19 -3.09 -7.48
C TRP A 282 -0.52 -2.40 -6.16
N GLU A 283 0.33 -2.53 -5.15
CA GLU A 283 0.21 -1.81 -3.86
C GLU A 283 -0.02 -0.31 -4.08
N TYR A 284 0.61 0.30 -5.09
CA TYR A 284 0.52 1.75 -5.37
C TYR A 284 -0.36 2.13 -6.56
N VAL A 285 -1.13 1.19 -7.13
CA VAL A 285 -2.14 1.51 -8.16
C VAL A 285 -3.57 1.26 -7.71
N TRP A 286 -3.81 0.56 -6.59
CA TRP A 286 -5.15 0.28 -6.09
C TRP A 286 -6.00 1.54 -5.90
N GLN A 287 -5.43 2.60 -5.32
CA GLN A 287 -6.12 3.88 -5.17
C GLN A 287 -6.53 4.45 -6.53
N PHE A 288 -5.67 4.39 -7.54
CA PHE A 288 -6.02 4.89 -8.86
C PHE A 288 -7.11 4.04 -9.51
N VAL A 289 -7.03 2.72 -9.38
CA VAL A 289 -8.06 1.78 -9.86
C VAL A 289 -9.43 2.12 -9.26
N PHE A 290 -9.51 2.51 -7.99
CA PHE A 290 -10.79 2.72 -7.33
C PHE A 290 -11.15 4.18 -7.06
N THR A 291 -10.32 5.15 -7.40
CA THR A 291 -10.63 6.59 -7.19
C THR A 291 -10.37 7.43 -8.43
N GLY A 292 -9.58 6.93 -9.38
CA GLY A 292 -9.10 7.70 -10.52
C GLY A 292 -8.10 8.79 -10.14
N GLN A 293 -7.67 8.83 -8.87
CA GLN A 293 -6.72 9.81 -8.36
C GLN A 293 -5.36 9.14 -8.12
N PRO A 294 -4.26 9.74 -8.62
CA PRO A 294 -2.93 9.18 -8.40
C PRO A 294 -2.45 9.37 -6.95
N VAL A 295 -2.91 10.45 -6.29
CA VAL A 295 -2.64 10.77 -4.89
C VAL A 295 -3.95 10.69 -4.10
N PHE A 296 -4.04 9.74 -3.16
CA PHE A 296 -5.17 9.55 -2.26
C PHE A 296 -4.67 9.45 -0.81
N CYS A 297 -4.48 10.62 -0.19
CA CYS A 297 -3.95 10.77 1.16
C CYS A 297 -4.96 11.51 2.04
N PRO A 298 -6.02 10.83 2.52
CA PRO A 298 -6.99 11.46 3.40
C PRO A 298 -6.31 11.91 4.70
N SER A 299 -6.85 12.95 5.34
CA SER A 299 -6.36 13.41 6.63
C SER A 299 -6.38 12.27 7.66
N GLU A 300 -5.27 12.06 8.37
CA GLU A 300 -5.14 11.00 9.38
C GLU A 300 -6.22 11.14 10.48
N SER A 301 -6.51 12.36 10.93
CA SER A 301 -7.55 12.64 11.95
C SER A 301 -8.94 12.23 11.46
N VAL A 302 -9.31 12.62 10.24
CA VAL A 302 -10.57 12.24 9.59
C VAL A 302 -10.63 10.73 9.36
N CYS A 303 -9.52 10.11 8.99
CA CYS A 303 -9.44 8.67 8.83
C CYS A 303 -9.73 7.96 10.15
N PHE A 304 -8.95 8.19 11.20
CA PHE A 304 -9.19 7.52 12.48
C PHE A 304 -10.58 7.82 13.06
N CYS A 305 -11.08 9.05 12.91
CA CYS A 305 -12.36 9.44 13.47
C CYS A 305 -13.55 8.79 12.74
N ASP A 306 -13.70 9.05 11.45
CA ASP A 306 -14.90 8.62 10.71
C ASP A 306 -14.78 7.16 10.21
N GLN A 307 -13.56 6.61 10.07
CA GLN A 307 -13.34 5.19 9.74
C GLN A 307 -13.39 4.27 10.96
N TYR A 308 -12.76 4.65 12.07
CA TYR A 308 -12.53 3.75 13.22
C TYR A 308 -13.12 4.24 14.54
N GLY A 309 -13.68 5.45 14.58
CA GLY A 309 -14.29 6.00 15.78
C GLY A 309 -13.32 6.55 16.80
N THR A 310 -12.12 6.95 16.39
CA THR A 310 -11.14 7.60 17.26
C THR A 310 -11.03 9.07 16.85
N CYS A 311 -11.80 9.93 17.51
CA CYS A 311 -11.97 11.34 17.12
C CYS A 311 -11.19 12.28 18.04
N PHE A 312 -10.16 12.93 17.52
CA PHE A 312 -9.30 13.81 18.31
C PHE A 312 -9.87 15.22 18.45
N GLY A 313 -10.90 15.56 17.67
CA GLY A 313 -11.48 16.89 17.65
C GLY A 313 -10.90 17.78 16.56
N GLY A 314 -10.31 17.18 15.53
CA GLY A 314 -9.70 17.86 14.39
C GLY A 314 -8.20 17.63 14.27
N SER A 315 -7.64 18.04 13.13
CA SER A 315 -6.24 17.78 12.78
C SER A 315 -5.24 18.40 13.76
N GLU A 316 -5.49 19.61 14.27
CA GLU A 316 -4.58 20.25 15.24
C GLU A 316 -4.44 19.46 16.55
N GLU A 317 -5.55 18.93 17.07
CA GLU A 317 -5.52 18.11 18.30
C GLU A 317 -4.91 16.73 18.03
N PHE A 318 -5.15 16.17 16.85
CA PHE A 318 -4.48 14.95 16.40
C PHE A 318 -2.96 15.14 16.31
N ASP A 319 -2.49 16.25 15.74
CA ASP A 319 -1.05 16.53 15.60
C ASP A 319 -0.37 16.71 16.96
N LYS A 320 -1.03 17.36 17.93
CA LYS A 320 -0.55 17.46 19.32
C LYS A 320 -0.43 16.08 19.96
N PHE A 321 -1.45 15.25 19.81
CA PHE A 321 -1.44 13.87 20.31
C PHE A 321 -0.33 13.05 19.66
N LYS A 322 -0.17 13.15 18.33
CA LYS A 322 0.88 12.46 17.56
C LYS A 322 2.26 12.88 18.03
N GLY A 323 2.47 14.16 18.33
CA GLY A 323 3.70 14.67 18.93
C GLY A 323 4.05 13.98 20.26
N LEU A 324 3.11 13.94 21.20
CA LEU A 324 3.30 13.28 22.50
C LEU A 324 3.54 11.78 22.37
N LYS A 325 2.81 11.12 21.45
CA LYS A 325 2.95 9.69 21.19
C LYS A 325 4.31 9.36 20.57
N ASN A 326 4.79 10.19 19.64
CA ASN A 326 6.12 10.02 19.04
C ASN A 326 7.22 10.25 20.08
N GLU A 327 7.09 11.26 20.93
CA GLU A 327 8.02 11.50 22.04
C GLU A 327 8.08 10.29 22.98
N LEU A 328 6.93 9.72 23.33
CA LEU A 328 6.86 8.49 24.12
C LEU A 328 7.58 7.33 23.43
N ALA A 329 7.27 7.07 22.15
CA ALA A 329 7.88 5.99 21.38
C ALA A 329 9.41 6.16 21.23
N ASP A 330 9.88 7.39 21.09
CA ASP A 330 11.30 7.72 21.06
C ASP A 330 11.98 7.39 22.40
N ARG A 331 11.39 7.78 23.54
CA ARG A 331 11.95 7.45 24.86
C ARG A 331 11.95 5.95 25.14
N GLU A 332 10.91 5.23 24.71
CA GLU A 332 10.88 3.78 24.80
C GLU A 332 11.98 3.11 23.96
N ARG A 333 12.25 3.65 22.76
CA ARG A 333 13.34 3.16 21.91
C ARG A 333 14.70 3.46 22.54
N ASP A 334 14.91 4.68 23.03
CA ASP A 334 16.16 5.10 23.69
C ASP A 334 16.46 4.21 24.90
N LEU A 335 15.45 3.90 25.72
CA LEU A 335 15.61 3.00 26.87
C LEU A 335 15.99 1.58 26.42
N ARG A 336 15.30 1.03 25.42
CA ARG A 336 15.64 -0.31 24.87
C ARG A 336 17.05 -0.35 24.32
N GLU A 337 17.45 0.65 23.52
CA GLU A 337 18.81 0.73 22.97
C GLU A 337 19.86 0.86 24.08
N TRP A 338 19.58 1.64 25.13
CA TRP A 338 20.46 1.75 26.29
C TRP A 338 20.63 0.40 26.99
N GLU A 339 19.53 -0.32 27.23
CA GLU A 339 19.54 -1.64 27.87
C GLU A 339 20.26 -2.69 27.03
N ASP A 340 20.01 -2.72 25.71
CA ASP A 340 20.61 -3.69 24.82
C ASP A 340 22.12 -3.48 24.68
N ARG A 341 22.60 -2.24 24.61
CA ARG A 341 24.04 -1.94 24.67
C ARG A 341 24.66 -2.37 25.99
N GLY A 342 23.96 -2.16 27.11
CA GLY A 342 24.40 -2.64 28.42
C GLY A 342 24.59 -4.17 28.43
N LYS A 343 23.63 -4.91 27.87
CA LYS A 343 23.71 -6.37 27.75
C LYS A 343 24.84 -6.81 26.81
N GLU A 344 25.06 -6.11 25.70
CA GLU A 344 26.15 -6.43 24.76
C GLU A 344 27.53 -6.28 25.41
N ILE A 345 27.71 -5.23 26.22
CA ILE A 345 28.96 -5.00 26.97
C ILE A 345 29.18 -6.08 28.02
N GLU A 346 28.16 -6.39 28.82
CA GLU A 346 28.27 -7.45 29.84
C GLU A 346 28.57 -8.80 29.19
N LYS A 347 27.92 -9.12 28.06
CA LYS A 347 28.22 -10.33 27.30
C LYS A 347 29.66 -10.36 26.78
N ALA A 348 30.16 -9.25 26.23
CA ALA A 348 31.53 -9.19 25.74
C ALA A 348 32.57 -9.32 26.87
N LYS A 349 32.27 -8.80 28.08
CA LYS A 349 33.09 -9.04 29.28
C LYS A 349 33.08 -10.51 29.71
N GLU A 350 31.93 -11.17 29.68
CA GLU A 350 31.81 -12.60 30.02
C GLU A 350 32.55 -13.50 29.02
N GLU A 351 32.57 -13.13 27.74
CA GLU A 351 33.25 -13.85 26.66
C GLU A 351 34.75 -13.52 26.54
N GLU A 352 35.27 -12.61 27.37
CA GLU A 352 36.64 -12.06 27.29
C GLU A 352 36.98 -11.53 25.86
N ASP A 353 35.99 -10.96 25.17
CA ASP A 353 36.11 -10.43 23.80
C ASP A 353 36.54 -8.95 23.83
N ASP A 354 37.83 -8.74 24.06
CA ASP A 354 38.45 -7.41 24.17
C ASP A 354 38.29 -6.57 22.88
N GLU A 355 38.27 -7.19 21.71
CA GLU A 355 38.10 -6.50 20.42
C GLU A 355 36.72 -5.86 20.34
N LYS A 356 35.68 -6.64 20.68
CA LYS A 356 34.30 -6.14 20.71
C LYS A 356 34.09 -5.09 21.80
N LEU A 357 34.73 -5.22 22.96
CA LEU A 357 34.66 -4.22 24.01
C LEU A 357 35.23 -2.86 23.60
N MET A 358 36.26 -2.83 22.74
CA MET A 358 36.83 -1.58 22.23
C MET A 358 35.89 -0.86 21.25
N ASP A 359 35.09 -1.61 20.50
CA ASP A 359 34.15 -1.06 19.51
C ASP A 359 32.81 -0.63 20.15
N LEU A 360 32.43 -1.19 21.30
CA LEU A 360 31.20 -0.86 22.00
C LEU A 360 31.33 0.45 22.79
N LYS A 361 30.45 1.42 22.47
CA LYS A 361 30.33 2.65 23.26
C LYS A 361 29.52 2.40 24.52
N GLU A 362 30.12 2.64 25.68
CA GLU A 362 29.42 2.57 26.97
C GLU A 362 28.22 3.53 27.01
N PRO A 363 27.04 3.06 27.42
CA PRO A 363 25.88 3.89 27.57
C PRO A 363 26.06 4.86 28.76
N GLU A 364 25.57 6.10 28.61
CA GLU A 364 25.74 7.13 29.65
C GLU A 364 25.01 6.73 30.96
N PRO A 365 25.72 6.69 32.11
CA PRO A 365 25.09 6.31 33.37
C PRO A 365 23.96 7.26 33.79
N GLY A 366 22.82 6.69 34.21
CA GLY A 366 21.66 7.44 34.69
C GLY A 366 20.67 7.86 33.60
N LYS A 367 21.00 7.66 32.32
CA LYS A 367 20.06 7.91 31.21
C LYS A 367 18.87 6.96 31.20
N ASP A 368 19.06 5.72 31.64
CA ASP A 368 17.99 4.75 31.90
C ASP A 368 16.87 5.34 32.77
N ARG A 369 17.24 5.98 33.89
CA ARG A 369 16.29 6.59 34.82
C ARG A 369 15.61 7.82 34.25
N GLU A 370 16.34 8.61 33.46
CA GLU A 370 15.80 9.78 32.75
C GLU A 370 14.75 9.34 31.73
N TYR A 371 15.07 8.37 30.88
CA TYR A 371 14.14 7.82 29.89
C TYR A 371 12.92 7.19 30.55
N GLN A 372 13.11 6.40 31.61
CA GLN A 372 11.99 5.80 32.35
C GLN A 372 11.07 6.87 32.96
N ALA A 373 11.62 7.92 33.58
CA ALA A 373 10.82 9.00 34.15
C ALA A 373 9.99 9.76 33.10
N GLU A 374 10.56 9.97 31.91
CA GLU A 374 9.84 10.58 30.77
C GLU A 374 8.75 9.65 30.23
N ILE A 375 9.01 8.35 30.13
CA ILE A 375 7.99 7.34 29.75
C ILE A 375 6.84 7.34 30.76
N ASP A 376 7.14 7.32 32.05
CA ASP A 376 6.15 7.31 33.14
C ASP A 376 5.32 8.61 33.15
N ARG A 377 5.90 9.73 32.70
CA ARG A 377 5.19 11.01 32.52
C ARG A 377 4.26 10.98 31.31
N LEU A 378 4.75 10.50 30.17
CA LEU A 378 4.08 10.61 28.86
C LEU A 378 2.99 9.55 28.67
N ARG A 379 3.24 8.31 29.06
CA ARG A 379 2.30 7.18 28.88
C ARG A 379 0.88 7.48 29.35
N PRO A 380 0.63 7.88 30.61
CA PRO A 380 -0.74 8.11 31.08
C PRO A 380 -1.45 9.25 30.34
N ILE A 381 -0.68 10.22 29.80
CA ILE A 381 -1.24 11.33 29.02
C ILE A 381 -1.71 10.81 27.65
N VAL A 382 -0.85 10.06 26.95
CA VAL A 382 -1.16 9.47 25.64
C VAL A 382 -2.35 8.51 25.75
N ASP A 383 -2.33 7.62 26.74
CA ASP A 383 -3.41 6.65 26.96
C ASP A 383 -4.75 7.34 27.25
N ARG A 384 -4.74 8.39 28.08
CA ARG A 384 -5.95 9.17 28.37
C ARG A 384 -6.48 9.87 27.11
N LEU A 385 -5.63 10.53 26.34
CA LEU A 385 -6.04 11.24 25.13
C LEU A 385 -6.64 10.29 24.08
N LEU A 386 -6.06 9.10 23.94
CA LEU A 386 -6.59 8.06 23.06
C LEU A 386 -7.97 7.58 23.55
N ALA A 387 -8.11 7.25 24.84
CA ALA A 387 -9.39 6.82 25.41
C ALA A 387 -10.48 7.90 25.27
N GLU A 388 -10.16 9.17 25.50
CA GLU A 388 -11.09 10.28 25.27
C GLU A 388 -11.48 10.40 23.79
N ALA A 389 -10.55 10.18 22.86
CA ALA A 389 -10.83 10.21 21.44
C ALA A 389 -11.78 9.09 21.00
N GLU A 390 -11.61 7.88 21.55
CA GLU A 390 -12.53 6.76 21.33
C GLU A 390 -13.93 7.05 21.88
N VAL A 391 -14.02 7.65 23.07
CA VAL A 391 -15.31 8.05 23.65
C VAL A 391 -15.99 9.10 22.77
N ARG A 392 -15.26 10.11 22.30
CA ARG A 392 -15.80 11.14 21.39
C ARG A 392 -16.33 10.55 20.09
N GLY A 393 -15.64 9.56 19.53
CA GLY A 393 -16.04 8.89 18.29
C GLY A 393 -17.20 7.91 18.43
N LYS A 394 -17.73 7.67 19.63
CA LYS A 394 -19.00 6.95 19.81
C LYS A 394 -20.22 7.77 19.37
N ASP A 395 -20.08 9.09 19.20
CA ASP A 395 -21.14 9.95 18.66
C ASP A 395 -20.94 10.13 17.14
N PRO A 396 -21.88 9.66 16.28
CA PRO A 396 -21.79 9.84 14.83
C PRO A 396 -21.80 11.32 14.39
N ARG A 397 -22.29 12.24 15.23
CA ARG A 397 -22.24 13.69 14.95
C ARG A 397 -20.83 14.23 15.03
N ASN A 398 -20.01 13.72 15.95
CA ASN A 398 -18.60 14.10 16.06
C ASN A 398 -17.81 13.58 14.86
N ARG A 399 -18.06 12.34 14.43
CA ARG A 399 -17.48 11.78 13.19
C ARG A 399 -17.80 12.62 11.97
N ALA A 400 -19.08 12.98 11.83
CA ALA A 400 -19.54 13.85 10.75
C ALA A 400 -18.84 15.22 10.78
N LYS A 401 -18.78 15.84 11.95
CA LYS A 401 -18.14 17.14 12.14
C LYS A 401 -16.65 17.11 11.77
N GLU A 402 -15.92 16.10 12.24
CA GLU A 402 -14.48 15.97 11.98
C GLU A 402 -14.21 15.68 10.50
N ALA A 403 -15.07 14.89 9.84
CA ALA A 403 -15.03 14.65 8.40
C ALA A 403 -15.56 15.83 7.55
N GLY A 404 -15.95 16.96 8.16
CA GLY A 404 -16.45 18.13 7.44
C GLY A 404 -17.79 17.93 6.73
N ARG A 405 -18.59 16.95 7.16
CA ARG A 405 -19.89 16.60 6.57
C ARG A 405 -21.06 16.99 7.48
N GLU A 406 -22.19 17.34 6.87
CA GLU A 406 -23.44 17.50 7.62
C GLU A 406 -23.91 16.14 8.17
N TRP A 407 -24.24 16.09 9.46
CA TRP A 407 -24.85 14.91 10.04
C TRP A 407 -26.33 14.84 9.69
N ARG A 408 -26.78 13.67 9.23
CA ARG A 408 -28.18 13.35 8.99
C ARG A 408 -28.55 12.10 9.77
N GLU A 409 -29.79 12.04 10.25
CA GLU A 409 -30.31 10.84 10.89
C GLU A 409 -30.22 9.65 9.92
N GLY A 410 -29.67 8.54 10.40
CA GLY A 410 -29.46 7.35 9.55
C GLY A 410 -28.20 7.36 8.68
N ALA A 411 -27.44 8.46 8.60
CA ALA A 411 -26.17 8.51 7.86
C ALA A 411 -25.05 7.65 8.49
N GLY A 412 -25.34 6.98 9.62
CA GLY A 412 -24.42 6.09 10.31
C GLY A 412 -23.21 6.80 10.92
N PHE A 413 -22.20 5.98 11.22
CA PHE A 413 -20.89 6.40 11.70
C PHE A 413 -19.99 6.90 10.60
#